data_AF-A0A967VJD4-F1
#
_entry.id   AF-A0A967VJD4-F1
#
_cell.length_a   1.000
_cell.length_b   1.000
_cell.length_c   1.000
_cell.angle_alpha   90.00
_cell.angle_beta   90.00
_cell.angle_gamma   90.00
#
_symmetry.space_group_name_H-M   'P 1'
#
loop_
_entity.id
_entity.type
_entity.pdbx_description
1 polymer ?
#
loop_
_entity_poly.entity_id
_entity_poly.type
_entity_poly.pdbx_seq_one_letter_code
_entity_poly.pdbx_strand_id
1 'polypeptide(L)' 'LEIDAEGLAFLDVFESVGDPVGYLRREIAITTGDDGPAPAWAYLKDRSQLDVVHDGPMADYQPDPRYVKATRRSPEPR' A
#
# COMPACT_ATOMS: atom_id res chain seq x y z
N LEU A 1 -6.97 -7.27 8.77
CA LEU A 1 -8.36 -6.98 8.38
C LEU A 1 -8.73 -7.99 7.33
N GLU A 2 -9.80 -8.75 7.53
CA GLU A 2 -10.36 -9.58 6.47
C GLU A 2 -11.27 -8.71 5.60
N ILE A 3 -11.11 -8.82 4.29
CA ILE A 3 -11.87 -8.08 3.29
C ILE A 3 -12.34 -9.05 2.22
N ASP A 4 -13.53 -8.80 1.70
CA ASP A 4 -14.06 -9.55 0.56
C ASP A 4 -13.47 -9.05 -0.77
N ALA A 5 -13.89 -9.67 -1.86
CA ALA A 5 -13.41 -9.33 -3.19
C ALA A 5 -13.80 -7.91 -3.64
N GLU A 6 -14.95 -7.40 -3.20
CA GLU A 6 -15.41 -6.05 -3.55
C GLU A 6 -14.57 -4.99 -2.83
N GLY A 7 -14.35 -5.17 -1.52
CA GLY A 7 -13.47 -4.31 -0.73
C GLY A 7 -12.04 -4.34 -1.25
N LEU A 8 -11.56 -5.51 -1.69
CA LEU A 8 -10.25 -5.63 -2.29
C LEU A 8 -10.14 -4.89 -3.64
N ALA A 9 -11.16 -4.97 -4.50
CA ALA A 9 -11.22 -4.22 -5.75
C ALA A 9 -11.29 -2.71 -5.52
N PHE A 10 -12.01 -2.25 -4.48
CA PHE A 10 -12.03 -0.85 -4.08
C PHE A 10 -10.63 -0.35 -3.68
N LEU A 11 -9.89 -1.14 -2.89
CA LEU A 11 -8.52 -0.78 -2.48
C LEU A 11 -7.56 -0.73 -3.66
N ASP A 12 -7.72 -1.59 -4.67
CA ASP A 12 -6.91 -1.53 -5.89
C ASP A 12 -7.07 -0.19 -6.62
N VAL A 13 -8.30 0.32 -6.72
CA VAL A 13 -8.57 1.64 -7.30
C VAL A 13 -7.98 2.74 -6.43
N PHE A 14 -8.14 2.64 -5.11
CA PHE A 14 -7.63 3.63 -4.16
C PHE A 14 -6.10 3.75 -4.20
N GLU A 15 -5.40 2.63 -4.37
CA GLU A 15 -3.93 2.56 -4.46
C GLU A 15 -3.40 2.65 -5.91
N SER A 16 -4.27 2.99 -6.87
CA SER A 16 -3.93 3.15 -8.29
C SER A 16 -3.25 1.92 -8.91
N VAL A 17 -3.66 0.71 -8.51
CA VAL A 17 -3.06 -0.54 -9.01
C VAL A 17 -3.26 -0.65 -10.52
N GLY A 18 -2.17 -0.96 -11.23
CA GLY A 18 -2.14 -1.05 -12.70
C GLY A 18 -1.65 0.23 -13.38
N ASP A 19 -1.60 1.36 -12.67
CA ASP A 19 -1.01 2.59 -13.18
C ASP A 19 0.52 2.53 -13.14
N PRO A 20 1.24 3.17 -14.08
CA PRO A 20 2.71 3.14 -14.12
C PRO A 20 3.40 3.62 -12.84
N VAL A 21 2.75 4.48 -12.05
CA VAL A 21 3.28 5.05 -10.79
C VAL A 21 2.46 4.63 -9.56
N GLY A 22 1.53 3.69 -9.74
CA GLY A 22 0.67 3.14 -8.69
C GLY A 22 1.36 2.06 -7.85
N TYR A 23 0.61 1.47 -6.94
CA TYR A 23 1.10 0.34 -6.16
C TYR A 23 0.94 -0.99 -6.90
N LEU A 24 1.71 -1.97 -6.47
CA LEU A 24 1.62 -3.37 -6.87
C LEU A 24 0.99 -4.17 -5.74
N ARG A 25 -0.13 -4.83 -6.00
CA ARG A 25 -0.70 -5.78 -5.04
C ARG A 25 0.03 -7.12 -5.14
N ARG A 26 0.54 -7.62 -4.01
CA ARG A 26 1.22 -8.92 -3.92
C ARG A 26 0.73 -9.71 -2.72
N GLU A 27 0.68 -11.03 -2.88
CA GLU A 27 0.43 -11.93 -1.76
C GLU A 27 1.72 -12.06 -0.96
N ILE A 28 1.60 -11.98 0.36
CA ILE A 28 2.68 -12.15 1.32
C ILE A 28 2.24 -13.12 2.40
N ALA A 29 3.19 -13.76 3.06
CA ALA A 29 2.94 -14.51 4.29
C ALA A 29 3.20 -13.59 5.49
N ILE A 30 2.25 -13.51 6.41
CA ILE A 30 2.38 -12.77 7.68
C ILE A 30 2.29 -13.73 8.85
N THR A 31 3.04 -13.47 9.91
CA THR A 31 2.91 -14.23 11.17
C THR A 31 1.80 -13.60 12.01
N THR A 32 0.79 -14.39 12.34
CA THR A 32 -0.32 -13.97 13.20
C THR A 32 -0.27 -14.73 14.51
N GLY A 33 0.35 -14.14 15.53
CA GLY A 33 0.48 -14.77 16.84
C GLY A 33 1.11 -16.16 16.77
N ASP A 34 0.51 -17.13 17.43
CA ASP A 34 1.03 -18.50 17.55
C ASP A 34 0.53 -19.44 16.42
N ASP A 35 -0.41 -18.99 15.57
CA ASP A 35 -1.10 -19.84 14.59
C ASP A 35 -0.30 -20.08 13.29
N GLY A 36 0.96 -19.64 13.25
CA GLY A 36 1.84 -19.78 12.09
C GLY A 36 1.59 -18.74 10.99
N PRO A 37 2.24 -18.90 9.82
CA PRO A 37 2.13 -17.93 8.73
C PRO A 37 0.76 -18.03 8.03
N ALA A 38 0.10 -16.90 7.87
CA ALA A 38 -1.15 -16.74 7.13
C ALA A 38 -0.91 -15.92 5.84
N PRO A 39 -1.60 -16.23 4.73
CA PRO A 39 -1.53 -15.42 3.52
C PRO A 39 -2.27 -14.09 3.70
N ALA A 40 -1.72 -13.02 3.14
CA ALA A 40 -2.31 -11.68 3.13
C ALA A 40 -1.95 -10.93 1.84
N TRP A 41 -2.74 -9.91 1.51
CA TRP A 41 -2.42 -8.99 0.41
C TRP A 41 -1.72 -7.74 0.94
N ALA A 42 -0.65 -7.32 0.25
CA ALA A 42 0.07 -6.08 0.53
C ALA A 42 0.20 -5.22 -0.74
N TYR A 43 0.15 -3.91 -0.56
CA TYR A 43 0.39 -2.91 -1.60
C TYR A 43 1.83 -2.41 -1.47
N LEU A 44 2.64 -2.71 -2.49
CA LEU A 44 4.06 -2.42 -2.53
C LEU A 44 4.35 -1.38 -3.61
N LYS A 45 5.35 -0.53 -3.39
CA LYS A 45 5.77 0.47 -4.38
C LYS A 45 7.21 0.22 -4.80
N ASP A 46 7.49 0.42 -6.09
CA ASP A 46 8.85 0.33 -6.59
C ASP A 46 9.72 1.39 -5.92
N ARG A 47 10.86 0.95 -5.37
CA ARG A 47 11.78 1.80 -4.61
C ARG A 47 12.36 2.94 -5.47
N SER A 48 12.50 2.74 -6.77
CA SER A 48 12.99 3.74 -7.73
C SER A 48 12.01 4.89 -7.96
N GLN A 49 10.74 4.71 -7.61
CA GLN A 49 9.68 5.72 -7.76
C GLN A 49 9.49 6.58 -6.51
N LEU A 50 10.34 6.41 -5.50
CA LEU A 50 10.19 7.05 -4.19
C LEU A 50 11.40 7.93 -3.87
N ASP A 51 11.12 9.18 -3.54
CA ASP A 51 12.04 10.06 -2.83
C ASP A 51 12.09 9.63 -1.37
N VAL A 52 13.07 8.80 -1.04
CA VAL A 52 13.16 8.21 0.29
C VAL A 52 13.87 9.11 1.27
N VAL A 53 13.30 9.13 2.46
CA VAL A 53 13.61 10.04 3.56
C VAL A 53 14.05 9.30 4.81
N HIS A 54 13.98 7.97 4.78
CA HIS A 54 14.38 7.06 5.85
C HIS A 54 15.31 5.99 5.29
N ASP A 55 16.43 5.75 5.95
CA ASP A 55 17.38 4.73 5.57
C ASP A 55 17.16 3.45 6.38
N GLY A 56 17.14 2.32 5.68
CA GLY A 56 16.99 1.00 6.28
C GLY A 56 15.55 0.56 6.55
N PRO A 57 15.36 -0.68 7.02
CA PRO A 57 14.05 -1.22 7.34
C PRO A 57 13.47 -0.55 8.59
N MET A 58 12.19 -0.21 8.53
CA MET A 58 11.42 0.28 9.67
C MET A 58 10.46 -0.82 10.12
N ALA A 59 10.46 -1.12 11.42
CA ALA A 59 9.53 -2.10 11.99
C ALA A 59 8.08 -1.59 11.96
N ASP A 60 7.89 -0.29 12.19
CA ASP A 60 6.58 0.36 12.25
C ASP A 60 6.56 1.65 11.44
N TYR A 61 5.46 1.88 10.74
CA TYR A 61 5.23 3.12 10.00
C TYR A 61 5.06 4.30 10.95
N GLN A 62 5.85 5.35 10.73
CA GLN A 62 5.72 6.63 11.43
C GLN A 62 4.99 7.62 10.52
N PRO A 63 3.79 8.12 10.89
CA PRO A 63 3.07 9.09 10.08
C PRO A 63 3.93 10.33 9.77
N ASP A 64 4.17 10.58 8.48
CA ASP A 64 4.93 11.74 8.03
C ASP A 64 3.96 12.89 7.72
N PRO A 65 4.20 14.13 8.22
CA PRO A 65 3.36 15.29 7.91
C PRO A 65 3.29 15.65 6.42
N ARG A 66 4.22 15.15 5.60
CA ARG A 66 4.21 15.29 4.14
C ARG A 66 3.27 14.30 3.44
N TYR A 67 2.67 13.36 4.16
CA TYR A 67 1.71 12.44 3.57
C TYR A 67 0.49 13.20 3.02
N VAL A 68 0.40 13.27 1.69
CA VAL A 68 -0.76 13.83 0.99
C VAL A 68 -1.81 12.73 0.82
N LYS A 69 -2.89 12.83 1.60
CA LYS A 69 -4.07 11.94 1.52
C LYS A 69 -4.55 11.82 0.08
N ALA A 70 -4.89 10.60 -0.34
CA ALA A 70 -5.37 10.30 -1.69
C ALA A 70 -6.59 11.15 -2.11
N THR A 71 -7.45 11.56 -1.17
CA THR A 71 -8.60 12.44 -1.44
C THR A 71 -8.24 13.86 -1.87
N ARG A 72 -6.96 14.25 -1.81
CA ARG A 72 -6.43 15.49 -2.39
C ARG A 72 -5.70 15.29 -3.73
N ARG A 73 -5.64 14.05 -4.24
CA ARG A 73 -5.03 13.69 -5.53
C ARG A 73 -6.05 13.61 -6.67
N SER A 74 -7.16 14.34 -6.57
CA SER A 74 -8.04 14.51 -7.73
C SER A 74 -7.24 15.23 -8.83
N PRO A 75 -7.19 14.70 -10.07
CA PRO A 75 -6.75 15.50 -11.18
C PRO A 75 -7.75 16.65 -11.33
N GLU A 76 -7.28 17.88 -11.45
CA GLU A 76 -8.14 18.97 -11.93
C GLU A 76 -8.76 18.53 -13.27
N PRO A 77 -10.07 18.71 -13.48
CA PRO A 77 -10.66 18.47 -14.78
C PRO A 77 -10.02 19.45 -15.77
N ARG A 78 -9.40 18.91 -16.83
CA ARG A 78 -9.05 19.68 -18.02
C ARG A 78 -10.28 19.94 -18.87
#